data_AF-A0A927GI05-F1
#
_entry.id   AF-A0A927GI05-F1
#
_cell.length_a   1.000
_cell.length_b   1.000
_cell.length_c   1.000
_cell.angle_alpha   90.00
_cell.angle_beta   90.00
_cell.angle_gamma   90.00
#
_symmetry.space_group_name_H-M   'P 1'
#
loop_
_entity.id
_entity.type
_entity.pdbx_description
1 polymer ?
#
loop_
_entity_poly.entity_id
_entity_poly.type
_entity_poly.pdbx_seq_one_letter_code
_entity_poly.pdbx_strand_id
1 'polypeptide(L)'
;MFAIHQLSLIATMGLCQAEIFFKEKTPTFQTISQQYKQQTGLDIALTATIHLATGEFGEVLKDSATLVSILQSDAAAVAAIENRYNVEERCVLLASQYEQAAALRDRMKEEKARLNHISRVEIAVGYGDFYPIEVSVHDQVLVVNRYHNQHYAVVSLIKSLVDLGGLYRWGDKEQPLPKSWRKLKQWQNYKWYNRPRK
;
A
#
# COMPACT_ATOMS: atom_id res chain seq x y z
N MET A 1 -42.10 -7.46 20.33
CA MET A 1 -41.48 -8.72 19.85
C MET A 1 -40.37 -8.30 18.89
N PHE A 2 -39.13 -8.21 19.36
CA PHE A 2 -38.00 -7.69 18.57
C PHE A 2 -37.36 -8.84 17.78
N ALA A 3 -37.41 -8.76 16.45
CA ALA A 3 -36.69 -9.65 15.58
C ALA A 3 -35.20 -9.26 15.60
N ILE A 4 -34.39 -10.09 16.25
CA ILE A 4 -32.94 -10.05 16.18
C ILE A 4 -32.57 -10.63 14.81
N HIS A 5 -32.30 -9.76 13.83
CA HIS A 5 -31.55 -10.17 12.66
C HIS A 5 -30.08 -10.35 13.07
N GLN A 6 -29.74 -11.57 13.50
CA GLN A 6 -28.37 -12.08 13.42
C GLN A 6 -27.98 -12.14 11.95
N LEU A 7 -27.44 -11.03 11.43
CA LEU A 7 -26.60 -11.09 10.24
C LEU A 7 -25.29 -11.73 10.66
N SER A 8 -25.17 -13.00 10.31
CA SER A 8 -23.91 -13.75 10.30
C SER A 8 -22.84 -12.92 9.60
N LEU A 9 -21.91 -12.36 10.38
CA LEU A 9 -20.69 -11.75 9.89
C LEU A 9 -19.83 -12.87 9.28
N ILE A 10 -20.02 -13.14 8.00
CA ILE A 10 -18.98 -13.77 7.20
C ILE A 10 -17.90 -12.71 7.08
N ALA A 11 -16.87 -12.85 7.91
CA ALA A 11 -15.67 -12.03 7.85
C ALA A 11 -14.87 -12.43 6.59
N THR A 12 -15.31 -11.97 5.42
CA THR A 12 -14.39 -11.77 4.31
C THR A 12 -13.34 -10.78 4.80
N MET A 13 -12.08 -11.21 4.82
CA MET A 13 -10.92 -10.33 5.05
C MET A 13 -10.90 -9.26 3.95
N GLY A 14 -11.68 -8.20 4.13
CA GLY A 14 -11.86 -7.16 3.14
C GLY A 14 -10.63 -6.29 3.14
N LEU A 15 -9.74 -6.52 2.17
CA LEU A 15 -8.74 -5.53 1.78
C LEU A 15 -9.50 -4.22 1.50
N CYS A 16 -9.18 -3.19 2.26
CA CYS A 16 -9.75 -1.88 2.05
C CYS A 16 -8.63 -0.94 1.61
N GLN A 17 -8.91 -0.08 0.65
CA GLN A 17 -7.93 0.88 0.14
C GLN A 17 -8.24 2.27 0.70
N ALA A 18 -7.20 2.98 1.10
CA ALA A 18 -7.26 4.37 1.50
C ALA A 18 -6.42 5.19 0.53
N GLU A 19 -7.06 6.07 -0.23
CA GLU A 19 -6.40 6.93 -1.21
C GLU A 19 -6.12 8.30 -0.60
N ILE A 20 -4.87 8.75 -0.70
CA ILE A 20 -4.44 10.06 -0.24
C ILE A 20 -3.93 10.86 -1.44
N PHE A 21 -4.67 11.90 -1.80
CA PHE A 21 -4.35 12.76 -2.93
C PHE A 21 -3.62 14.02 -2.49
N PHE A 22 -2.51 14.37 -3.15
CA PHE A 22 -1.74 15.58 -2.92
C PHE A 22 -1.86 16.53 -4.11
N LYS A 23 -2.42 17.73 -3.91
CA LYS A 23 -2.66 18.71 -4.99
C LYS A 23 -1.41 19.10 -5.78
N GLU A 24 -0.27 19.17 -5.09
CA GLU A 24 1.00 19.60 -5.68
C GLU A 24 1.92 18.40 -5.91
N LYS A 25 2.52 17.89 -4.84
CA LYS A 25 3.50 16.80 -4.88
C LYS A 25 3.36 15.89 -3.66
N THR A 26 3.52 14.59 -3.88
CA THR A 26 3.61 13.60 -2.81
C THR A 26 4.84 13.88 -1.93
N PRO A 27 4.70 13.96 -0.59
CA PRO A 27 5.81 14.21 0.31
C PRO A 27 6.87 13.11 0.24
N THR A 28 8.12 13.44 0.55
CA THR A 28 9.19 12.44 0.59
C THR A 28 8.99 11.45 1.74
N PHE A 29 9.53 10.24 1.62
CA PHE A 29 9.46 9.26 2.70
C PHE A 29 10.10 9.77 4.01
N GLN A 30 11.16 10.59 3.91
CA GLN A 30 11.79 11.21 5.08
C GLN A 30 10.80 12.12 5.83
N THR A 31 10.05 12.96 5.10
CA THR A 31 9.02 13.83 5.68
C THR A 31 7.88 13.02 6.30
N ILE A 32 7.42 11.96 5.61
CA ILE A 32 6.39 11.05 6.12
C ILE A 32 6.85 10.40 7.43
N SER A 33 8.09 9.90 7.47
CA SER A 33 8.66 9.24 8.64
C SER A 33 8.78 10.18 9.84
N GLN A 34 9.24 11.41 9.62
CA GLN A 34 9.32 12.43 10.68
C GLN A 34 7.94 12.76 11.26
N GLN A 35 6.95 13.02 10.41
CA GLN A 35 5.58 13.31 10.85
C GLN A 35 4.98 12.13 11.62
N TYR A 36 5.17 10.92 11.11
CA TYR A 36 4.67 9.71 11.75
C TYR A 36 5.29 9.50 13.13
N LYS A 37 6.61 9.72 13.26
CA LYS A 37 7.32 9.64 14.54
C LYS A 37 6.83 10.71 15.52
N GLN A 38 6.62 11.94 15.07
CA GLN A 38 6.08 13.01 15.92
C GLN A 38 4.70 12.63 16.49
N GLN A 39 3.83 12.07 15.64
CA GLN A 39 2.48 11.68 16.04
C GLN A 39 2.46 10.46 16.95
N THR A 40 3.24 9.43 16.63
CA THR A 40 3.10 8.09 17.23
C THR A 40 4.20 7.73 18.22
N GLY A 41 5.35 8.40 18.15
CA GLY A 41 6.59 8.00 18.84
C GLY A 41 7.31 6.80 18.20
N LEU A 42 6.85 6.29 17.07
CA LEU A 42 7.39 5.09 16.41
C LEU A 42 8.16 5.46 15.14
N ASP A 43 9.24 4.73 14.87
CA ASP A 43 9.97 4.79 13.61
C ASP A 43 9.30 3.94 12.53
N ILE A 44 9.47 4.35 11.27
CA ILE A 44 9.04 3.60 10.09
C ILE A 44 10.17 3.45 9.07
N ALA A 45 10.17 2.34 8.35
CA ALA A 45 11.11 2.04 7.28
C ALA A 45 10.36 1.66 6.00
N LEU A 46 10.88 2.11 4.85
CA LEU A 46 10.37 1.74 3.54
C LEU A 46 11.11 0.48 3.08
N THR A 47 10.36 -0.55 2.74
CA THR A 47 10.89 -1.82 2.23
C THR A 47 10.30 -2.11 0.86
N ALA A 48 11.12 -2.65 -0.04
CA ALA A 48 10.68 -3.06 -1.36
C ALA A 48 11.04 -4.53 -1.59
N THR A 49 10.10 -5.28 -2.16
CA THR A 49 10.38 -6.60 -2.74
C THR A 49 10.68 -6.41 -4.21
N ILE A 50 11.81 -6.96 -4.65
CA ILE A 50 12.28 -6.83 -6.02
C ILE A 50 12.26 -8.20 -6.66
N HIS A 51 11.66 -8.26 -7.85
CA HIS A 51 11.78 -9.40 -8.75
C HIS A 51 12.95 -9.16 -9.70
N LEU A 52 13.88 -10.11 -9.74
CA LEU A 52 15.00 -10.09 -10.69
C LEU A 52 14.80 -11.25 -11.67
N ALA A 53 14.80 -10.93 -12.97
CA ALA A 53 14.58 -11.90 -14.03
C ALA A 53 15.83 -12.76 -14.29
N THR A 54 17.01 -12.26 -13.96
CA THR A 54 18.28 -12.98 -14.11
C THR A 54 18.60 -13.76 -12.83
N GLY A 55 18.97 -15.04 -12.96
CA GLY A 55 19.38 -15.89 -11.84
C GLY A 55 20.70 -15.49 -11.17
N GLU A 56 21.26 -14.33 -11.52
CA GLU A 56 22.55 -13.82 -11.05
C GLU A 56 22.37 -12.89 -9.85
N PHE A 57 21.76 -13.42 -8.79
CA PHE A 57 21.53 -12.68 -7.55
C PHE A 57 22.82 -12.25 -6.85
N GLY A 58 23.92 -12.97 -7.05
CA GLY A 58 25.16 -12.81 -6.26
C GLY A 58 25.96 -11.53 -6.54
N GLU A 59 25.95 -11.02 -7.78
CA GLU A 59 26.69 -9.81 -8.16
C GLU A 59 25.82 -8.55 -8.11
N VAL A 60 24.55 -8.66 -8.52
CA VAL A 60 23.57 -7.56 -8.51
C VAL A 60 23.33 -7.01 -7.10
N LEU A 61 23.39 -7.85 -6.06
CA LEU A 61 23.11 -7.46 -4.68
C LEU A 61 24.27 -6.74 -3.96
N LYS A 62 25.45 -6.62 -4.59
CA LYS A 62 26.61 -5.98 -3.95
C LYS A 62 26.62 -4.46 -4.08
N ASP A 63 25.91 -3.91 -5.06
CA ASP A 63 25.91 -2.48 -5.36
C ASP A 63 24.51 -1.96 -5.66
N SER A 64 24.10 -0.94 -4.89
CA SER A 64 22.82 -0.26 -5.06
C SER A 64 22.69 0.45 -6.40
N ALA A 65 23.78 0.97 -6.99
CA ALA A 65 23.71 1.68 -8.26
C ALA A 65 23.42 0.72 -9.42
N THR A 66 24.03 -0.46 -9.41
CA THR A 66 23.76 -1.54 -10.36
C THR A 66 22.30 -2.00 -10.29
N LEU A 67 21.77 -2.20 -9.07
CA LEU A 67 20.37 -2.55 -8.87
C LEU A 67 19.41 -1.49 -9.42
N VAL A 68 19.68 -0.21 -9.15
CA VAL A 68 18.88 0.91 -9.67
C VAL A 68 18.89 0.95 -11.20
N SER A 69 20.06 0.75 -11.82
CA SER A 69 20.22 0.72 -13.27
C SER A 69 19.37 -0.38 -13.92
N ILE A 70 19.42 -1.60 -13.37
CA ILE A 70 18.65 -2.76 -13.84
C ILE A 70 17.13 -2.52 -13.71
N LEU A 71 16.69 -1.90 -12.61
CA LEU A 71 15.27 -1.55 -12.46
C LEU A 71 14.84 -0.46 -13.43
N GLN A 72 15.72 0.51 -13.71
CA GLN A 72 15.43 1.61 -14.62
C GLN A 72 15.33 1.15 -16.08
N SER A 73 16.12 0.17 -16.51
CA SER A 73 16.07 -0.34 -17.89
C SER A 73 14.70 -0.92 -18.24
N ASP A 74 14.07 -1.58 -17.27
CA ASP A 74 12.83 -2.32 -17.48
C ASP A 74 11.58 -1.52 -17.08
N ALA A 75 11.75 -0.40 -16.37
CA ALA A 75 10.67 0.40 -15.80
C ALA A 75 9.60 0.81 -16.83
N ALA A 76 10.01 1.26 -18.02
CA ALA A 76 9.07 1.68 -19.07
C ALA A 76 8.25 0.50 -19.62
N ALA A 77 8.87 -0.67 -19.79
CA ALA A 77 8.20 -1.88 -20.26
C ALA A 77 7.21 -2.39 -19.21
N VAL A 78 7.59 -2.38 -17.93
CA VAL A 78 6.72 -2.75 -16.82
C VAL A 78 5.50 -1.82 -16.75
N ALA A 79 5.72 -0.51 -16.82
CA ALA A 79 4.64 0.48 -16.81
C ALA A 79 3.69 0.30 -18.00
N ALA A 80 4.20 -0.01 -19.19
CA ALA A 80 3.39 -0.29 -20.37
C ALA A 80 2.50 -1.53 -20.18
N ILE A 81 3.03 -2.60 -19.58
CA ILE A 81 2.27 -3.83 -19.27
C ILE A 81 1.17 -3.54 -18.25
N GLU A 82 1.48 -2.81 -17.17
CA GLU A 82 0.50 -2.45 -16.14
C GLU A 82 -0.61 -1.54 -16.67
N ASN A 83 -0.26 -0.55 -17.48
CA ASN A 83 -1.23 0.34 -18.11
C ASN A 83 -2.16 -0.42 -19.06
N ARG A 84 -1.60 -1.29 -19.91
CA ARG A 84 -2.39 -2.14 -20.81
C ARG A 84 -3.34 -3.03 -20.01
N TYR A 85 -2.85 -3.67 -18.95
CA TYR A 85 -3.66 -4.52 -18.08
C TYR A 85 -4.80 -3.74 -17.43
N ASN A 86 -4.54 -2.56 -16.85
CA ASN A 86 -5.57 -1.76 -16.20
C ASN A 86 -6.70 -1.34 -17.17
N VAL A 87 -6.36 -1.09 -18.44
CA VAL A 87 -7.36 -0.75 -19.47
C VAL A 87 -8.15 -2.01 -19.90
N GLU A 88 -7.45 -3.09 -20.24
CA GLU A 88 -8.07 -4.31 -20.74
C GLU A 88 -8.89 -5.03 -19.66
N GLU A 89 -8.39 -5.13 -18.42
CA GLU A 89 -9.11 -5.73 -17.30
C GLU A 89 -10.42 -4.99 -17.02
N ARG A 90 -10.41 -3.64 -17.05
CA ARG A 90 -11.65 -2.86 -16.88
C ARG A 90 -12.67 -3.16 -17.96
N CYS A 91 -12.25 -3.25 -19.23
CA CYS A 91 -13.15 -3.58 -20.33
C CYS A 91 -13.77 -4.98 -20.17
N VAL A 92 -12.96 -5.98 -19.81
CA VAL A 92 -13.39 -7.37 -19.66
C VAL A 92 -14.30 -7.56 -18.43
N LEU A 93 -13.98 -6.90 -17.31
CA LEU A 93 -14.82 -6.91 -16.11
C LEU A 93 -16.17 -6.22 -16.32
N LEU A 94 -16.20 -5.10 -17.05
CA LEU A 94 -17.45 -4.43 -17.43
C LEU A 94 -18.33 -5.31 -18.34
N ALA A 95 -17.70 -6.15 -19.18
CA ALA A 95 -18.38 -7.15 -19.98
C ALA A 95 -18.76 -8.43 -19.21
N SER A 96 -18.48 -8.51 -17.90
CA SER A 96 -18.71 -9.70 -17.04
C SER A 96 -18.00 -10.97 -17.52
N GLN A 97 -16.88 -10.84 -18.25
CA GLN A 97 -16.14 -11.97 -18.83
C GLN A 97 -15.01 -12.44 -17.90
N TYR A 98 -15.36 -12.98 -16.74
CA TYR A 98 -14.39 -13.29 -15.67
C TYR A 98 -13.27 -14.27 -16.08
N GLU A 99 -13.55 -15.26 -16.93
CA GLU A 99 -12.54 -16.21 -17.41
C GLU A 99 -11.48 -15.53 -18.29
N GLN A 100 -11.90 -14.58 -19.13
CA GLN A 100 -10.98 -13.81 -19.96
C GLN A 100 -10.14 -12.87 -19.10
N ALA A 101 -10.71 -12.30 -18.03
CA ALA A 101 -9.96 -11.48 -17.08
C ALA A 101 -8.90 -12.32 -16.36
N ALA A 102 -9.22 -13.56 -15.97
CA ALA A 102 -8.25 -14.48 -15.38
C ALA A 102 -7.11 -14.85 -16.34
N ALA A 103 -7.43 -15.18 -17.60
CA ALA A 103 -6.43 -15.48 -18.62
C ALA A 103 -5.52 -14.27 -18.92
N LEU A 104 -6.09 -13.07 -18.97
CA LEU A 104 -5.34 -11.82 -19.13
C LEU A 104 -4.38 -11.59 -17.97
N ARG A 105 -4.84 -11.79 -16.73
CA ARG A 105 -4.00 -11.69 -15.52
C ARG A 105 -2.82 -12.65 -15.58
N ASP A 106 -3.06 -13.89 -15.98
CA ASP A 106 -2.02 -14.91 -16.00
C ASP A 106 -0.98 -14.62 -17.09
N ARG A 107 -1.41 -14.19 -18.29
CA ARG A 107 -0.51 -13.68 -19.34
C ARG A 107 0.33 -12.49 -18.84
N MET A 108 -0.28 -11.53 -18.16
CA MET A 108 0.42 -10.37 -17.63
C MET A 108 1.49 -10.75 -16.60
N LYS A 109 1.19 -11.72 -15.72
CA LYS A 109 2.19 -12.26 -14.77
C LYS A 109 3.37 -12.88 -15.50
N GLU A 110 3.13 -13.66 -16.56
CA GLU A 110 4.19 -14.27 -17.35
C GLU A 110 5.07 -13.24 -18.06
N GLU A 111 4.47 -12.19 -18.61
CA GLU A 111 5.21 -11.09 -19.26
C GLU A 111 6.03 -10.30 -18.23
N LYS A 112 5.45 -9.92 -17.09
CA LYS A 112 6.18 -9.22 -16.01
C LYS A 112 7.29 -10.06 -15.39
N ALA A 113 7.14 -11.38 -15.31
CA ALA A 113 8.16 -12.27 -14.75
C ALA A 113 9.48 -12.25 -15.53
N ARG A 114 9.46 -11.79 -16.79
CA ARG A 114 10.66 -11.66 -17.64
C ARG A 114 11.40 -10.33 -17.46
N LEU A 115 10.86 -9.42 -16.65
CA LEU A 115 11.39 -8.07 -16.44
C LEU A 115 11.76 -7.87 -14.99
N ASN A 116 12.84 -7.13 -14.74
CA ASN A 116 13.22 -6.72 -13.40
C ASN A 116 12.29 -5.61 -12.92
N HIS A 117 11.70 -5.78 -11.74
CA HIS A 117 10.75 -4.79 -11.24
C HIS A 117 10.59 -4.83 -9.73
N ILE A 118 10.10 -3.73 -9.17
CA ILE A 118 9.61 -3.70 -7.80
C ILE A 118 8.25 -4.37 -7.80
N SER A 119 8.14 -5.52 -7.13
CA SER A 119 6.89 -6.28 -7.05
C SER A 119 5.98 -5.75 -5.95
N ARG A 120 6.57 -5.18 -4.89
CA ARG A 120 5.83 -4.69 -3.73
C ARG A 120 6.61 -3.62 -2.98
N VAL A 121 5.90 -2.63 -2.45
CA VAL A 121 6.44 -1.64 -1.52
C VAL A 121 5.63 -1.67 -0.23
N GLU A 122 6.32 -1.71 0.90
CA GLU A 122 5.71 -1.75 2.23
C GLU A 122 6.38 -0.76 3.16
N ILE A 123 5.63 -0.33 4.18
CA ILE A 123 6.13 0.44 5.32
C ILE A 123 6.14 -0.48 6.54
N ALA A 124 7.34 -0.80 7.00
CA ALA A 124 7.55 -1.47 8.28
C ALA A 124 7.46 -0.44 9.42
N VAL A 125 6.73 -0.78 10.49
CA VAL A 125 6.46 0.13 11.61
C VAL A 125 7.03 -0.48 12.89
N GLY A 126 7.76 0.33 13.67
CA GLY A 126 8.33 -0.09 14.96
C GLY A 126 9.26 -1.29 14.85
N TYR A 127 10.05 -1.38 13.77
CA TYR A 127 11.00 -2.46 13.52
C TYR A 127 10.43 -3.89 13.61
N GLY A 128 9.14 -4.08 13.30
CA GLY A 128 8.49 -5.41 13.26
C GLY A 128 7.45 -5.65 14.35
N ASP A 129 7.24 -4.68 15.25
CA ASP A 129 6.17 -4.73 16.25
C ASP A 129 4.76 -4.74 15.65
N PHE A 130 4.64 -4.31 14.39
CA PHE A 130 3.39 -4.25 13.63
C PHE A 130 3.51 -4.99 12.31
N TYR A 131 2.35 -5.37 11.76
CA TYR A 131 2.30 -5.87 10.38
C TYR A 131 2.72 -4.75 9.41
N PRO A 132 3.52 -5.07 8.38
CA PRO A 132 3.86 -4.13 7.31
C PRO A 132 2.61 -3.59 6.63
N ILE A 133 2.67 -2.32 6.26
CA ILE A 133 1.60 -1.62 5.56
C ILE A 133 1.98 -1.54 4.08
N GLU A 134 1.22 -2.20 3.22
CA GLU A 134 1.46 -2.11 1.78
C GLU A 134 1.01 -0.77 1.24
N VAL A 135 1.87 -0.16 0.42
CA VAL A 135 1.62 1.15 -0.18
C VAL A 135 1.96 1.14 -1.66
N SER A 136 1.23 1.90 -2.44
CA SER A 136 1.59 2.24 -3.82
C SER A 136 1.48 3.74 -4.04
N VAL A 137 2.24 4.25 -5.01
CA VAL A 137 2.24 5.66 -5.38
C VAL A 137 1.99 5.75 -6.88
N HIS A 138 0.95 6.50 -7.25
CA HIS A 138 0.54 6.74 -8.62
C HIS A 138 0.36 8.25 -8.79
N ASP A 139 1.32 8.91 -9.44
CA ASP A 139 1.37 10.37 -9.60
C ASP A 139 1.23 11.12 -8.26
N GLN A 140 0.07 11.73 -8.05
CA GLN A 140 -0.30 12.53 -6.89
C GLN A 140 -1.10 11.74 -5.84
N VAL A 141 -1.30 10.45 -6.05
CA VAL A 141 -2.09 9.57 -5.17
C VAL A 141 -1.17 8.57 -4.50
N LEU A 142 -1.20 8.54 -3.17
CA LEU A 142 -0.64 7.46 -2.36
C LEU A 142 -1.79 6.56 -1.89
N VAL A 143 -1.73 5.29 -2.27
CA VAL A 143 -2.71 4.28 -1.86
C VAL A 143 -2.15 3.47 -0.70
N VAL A 144 -2.91 3.40 0.39
CA VAL A 144 -2.59 2.61 1.58
C VAL A 144 -3.54 1.42 1.65
N ASN A 145 -2.99 0.22 1.54
CA ASN A 145 -3.73 -1.02 1.64
C ASN A 145 -3.89 -1.40 3.12
N ARG A 146 -5.13 -1.42 3.63
CA ARG A 146 -5.43 -1.74 5.04
C ARG A 146 -6.04 -3.13 5.18
N TYR A 147 -5.51 -3.89 6.13
CA TYR A 147 -6.12 -5.11 6.64
C TYR A 147 -6.81 -4.85 7.99
N HIS A 148 -7.84 -5.63 8.33
CA HIS A 148 -8.67 -5.41 9.54
C HIS A 148 -7.87 -5.39 10.86
N ASN A 149 -6.70 -6.05 10.92
CA ASN A 149 -5.86 -6.15 12.11
C ASN A 149 -4.80 -5.04 12.23
N GLN A 150 -4.71 -4.09 11.30
CA GLN A 150 -3.64 -3.07 11.26
C GLN A 150 -4.09 -1.68 11.73
N HIS A 151 -5.08 -1.61 12.63
CA HIS A 151 -5.84 -0.39 12.84
C HIS A 151 -5.00 0.81 13.32
N TYR A 152 -4.12 0.65 14.32
CA TYR A 152 -3.38 1.81 14.86
C TYR A 152 -2.33 2.36 13.87
N ALA A 153 -1.46 1.49 13.35
CA ALA A 153 -0.36 1.91 12.49
C ALA A 153 -0.87 2.50 11.17
N VAL A 154 -1.85 1.85 10.54
CA VAL A 154 -2.45 2.35 9.28
C VAL A 154 -3.19 3.66 9.49
N VAL A 155 -4.05 3.75 10.52
CA VAL A 155 -4.77 5.01 10.79
C VAL A 155 -3.80 6.14 11.12
N SER A 156 -2.72 5.84 11.86
CA SER A 156 -1.70 6.82 12.17
C SER A 156 -0.95 7.29 10.93
N LEU A 157 -0.65 6.38 9.99
CA LEU A 157 -0.01 6.69 8.73
C LEU A 157 -0.92 7.58 7.87
N ILE A 158 -2.18 7.18 7.70
CA ILE A 158 -3.14 7.97 6.92
C ILE A 158 -3.30 9.37 7.52
N LYS A 159 -3.44 9.47 8.85
CA LYS A 159 -3.49 10.78 9.51
C LYS A 159 -2.23 11.60 9.26
N SER A 160 -1.05 10.98 9.35
CA SER A 160 0.23 11.67 9.09
C SER A 160 0.29 12.22 7.66
N LEU A 161 -0.18 11.45 6.67
CA LEU A 161 -0.24 11.89 5.28
C LEU A 161 -1.23 13.04 5.07
N VAL A 162 -2.37 13.02 5.77
CA VAL A 162 -3.35 14.12 5.73
C VAL A 162 -2.80 15.38 6.40
N ASP A 163 -2.12 15.25 7.54
CA ASP A 163 -1.47 16.38 8.22
C ASP A 163 -0.39 17.03 7.32
N LEU A 164 0.22 16.26 6.42
CA LEU A 164 1.16 16.74 5.39
C LEU A 164 0.48 17.35 4.15
N GLY A 165 -0.83 17.62 4.20
CA GLY A 165 -1.59 18.26 3.12
C GLY A 165 -2.29 17.30 2.17
N GLY A 166 -2.32 16.00 2.50
CA GLY A 166 -3.06 15.00 1.74
C GLY A 166 -4.58 15.09 1.95
N LEU A 167 -5.35 14.85 0.89
CA LEU A 167 -6.81 14.76 0.92
C LEU A 167 -7.22 13.28 0.92
N TYR A 168 -7.97 12.86 1.94
CA TYR A 168 -8.47 11.49 2.01
C TYR A 168 -9.63 11.29 1.04
N ARG A 169 -9.50 10.35 0.09
CA ARG A 169 -10.50 10.06 -0.93
C ARG A 169 -10.97 8.61 -0.88
N TRP A 170 -12.19 8.42 -1.36
CA TRP A 170 -12.73 7.13 -1.77
C TRP A 170 -13.34 7.32 -3.15
N GLY A 171 -12.64 6.86 -4.20
CA GLY A 171 -12.97 7.21 -5.57
C GLY A 171 -12.90 8.73 -5.78
N ASP A 172 -13.87 9.31 -6.48
CA ASP A 172 -13.84 10.74 -6.84
C ASP A 172 -14.27 11.69 -5.69
N LYS A 173 -14.52 11.19 -4.48
CA LYS A 173 -15.07 11.97 -3.37
C LYS A 173 -14.09 12.10 -2.22
N GLU A 174 -13.84 13.34 -1.81
CA GLU A 174 -13.17 13.65 -0.55
C GLU A 174 -14.03 13.18 0.64
N GLN A 175 -13.38 12.53 1.61
CA GLN A 175 -14.02 11.98 2.80
C GLN A 175 -13.64 12.78 4.03
N PRO A 176 -14.61 13.12 4.91
CA PRO A 176 -14.29 13.77 6.17
C PRO A 176 -13.47 12.84 7.07
N LEU A 177 -12.49 13.42 7.77
CA LEU A 177 -11.68 12.65 8.71
C LEU A 177 -12.52 12.17 9.89
N PRO A 178 -12.41 10.89 10.28
CA PRO A 178 -13.08 10.39 11.47
C PRO A 178 -12.69 11.19 12.73
N LYS A 179 -13.68 11.64 13.51
CA LYS A 179 -13.43 12.38 14.76
C LYS A 179 -12.53 11.61 15.75
N SER A 180 -12.56 10.28 15.69
CA SER A 180 -11.71 9.40 16.50
C SER A 180 -10.21 9.62 16.28
N TRP A 181 -9.80 10.12 15.11
CA TRP A 181 -8.39 10.34 14.78
C TRP A 181 -7.77 11.49 15.57
N ARG A 182 -8.59 12.45 16.05
CA ARG A 182 -8.14 13.51 16.96
C ARG A 182 -7.73 12.98 18.33
N LYS A 183 -8.15 11.77 18.67
CA LYS A 183 -7.82 11.09 19.94
C LYS A 183 -6.62 10.14 19.80
N LEU A 184 -5.95 10.10 18.64
CA LEU A 184 -4.72 9.34 18.50
C LEU A 184 -3.66 9.93 19.42
N LYS A 185 -3.09 9.09 20.26
CA LYS A 185 -1.99 9.43 21.16
C LYS A 185 -0.72 8.78 20.63
N GLN A 186 0.43 9.14 21.19
CA GLN A 186 1.62 8.33 21.00
C GLN A 186 1.40 6.91 21.53
N TRP A 187 2.05 5.95 20.89
CA TRP A 187 1.88 4.51 21.13
C TRP A 187 2.05 4.12 22.60
N GLN A 188 3.10 4.64 23.22
CA GLN A 188 3.44 4.42 24.64
C GLN A 188 2.35 4.85 25.63
N ASN A 189 1.39 5.68 25.22
CA ASN A 189 0.32 6.18 26.07
C ASN A 189 -0.97 5.34 26.01
N TYR A 190 -1.02 4.31 25.15
CA TYR A 190 -2.15 3.39 25.10
C TYR A 190 -2.02 2.32 26.18
N LYS A 191 -3.01 2.25 27.08
CA LYS A 191 -2.92 1.37 28.24
C LYS A 191 -3.16 -0.11 27.90
N TRP A 192 -4.01 -0.49 26.93
CA TRP A 192 -4.64 -1.84 26.94
C TRP A 192 -4.82 -2.61 25.62
N TYR A 193 -4.23 -2.25 24.46
CA TYR A 193 -4.50 -2.96 23.18
C TYR A 193 -3.30 -3.59 22.46
N ASN A 194 -2.12 -3.65 23.09
CA ASN A 194 -0.87 -3.88 22.39
C ASN A 194 -0.12 -5.08 22.95
N ARG A 195 -0.45 -6.28 22.47
CA ARG A 195 0.60 -7.30 22.42
C ARG A 195 1.35 -7.09 21.10
N PRO A 196 2.66 -6.77 21.14
CA PRO A 196 3.54 -7.06 20.01
C PRO A 196 3.35 -8.52 19.59
N ARG A 197 3.68 -8.86 18.35
CA ARG A 197 3.70 -10.27 17.93
C ARG A 197 4.46 -11.10 18.99
N LYS A 198 3.85 -12.19 19.46
CA LYS A 198 4.63 -13.30 20.02
C LYS A 198 5.22 -14.08 18.85
#